data_AF-A0A939FJA7-F1
#
_entry.id   AF-A0A939FJA7-F1
#
_cell.length_a   1.000
_cell.length_b   1.000
_cell.length_c   1.000
_cell.angle_alpha   90.00
_cell.angle_beta   90.00
_cell.angle_gamma   90.00
#
_symmetry.space_group_name_H-M   'P 1'
#
loop_
_entity.id
_entity.type
_entity.pdbx_description
1 polymer ?
#
loop_
_entity_poly.entity_id
_entity_poly.type
_entity_poly.pdbx_seq_one_letter_code
_entity_poly.pdbx_strand_id
1 'polypeptide(L)' 'MRPVRGLAGRPQPDARAGAPVRAETRLRLFCLPHTAGNADHFRHWQHRMPTGIEVTPVDLPGHGTRLREPLVG' A
#
# COMPACT_ATOMS: atom_id res chain seq x y z
N MET A 1 6.22 -27.63 15.83
CA MET A 1 6.16 -26.58 14.78
C MET A 1 5.20 -27.06 13.70
N ARG A 2 4.08 -26.36 13.46
CA ARG A 2 3.05 -26.77 12.49
C ARG A 2 3.28 -26.09 11.13
N PRO A 3 3.05 -26.78 10.00
CA PRO A 3 3.12 -26.16 8.69
C PRO A 3 1.96 -25.17 8.52
N VAL A 4 2.24 -23.97 8.02
CA VAL A 4 1.22 -22.95 7.73
C VAL A 4 0.53 -23.34 6.42
N ARG A 5 -0.43 -24.27 6.51
CA ARG A 5 -1.28 -24.66 5.37
C ARG A 5 -2.59 -23.89 5.45
N GLY A 6 -2.75 -22.87 4.61
CA GLY A 6 -3.99 -22.08 4.55
C GLY A 6 -3.87 -20.74 3.82
N LEU A 7 -3.46 -20.76 2.55
CA LEU A 7 -3.74 -19.69 1.60
C LEU A 7 -5.27 -19.59 1.40
N ALA A 8 -5.96 -18.72 2.14
CA ALA A 8 -7.35 -18.38 1.83
C ALA A 8 -7.77 -17.01 2.41
N GLY A 9 -6.88 -16.02 2.33
CA GLY A 9 -7.31 -14.63 2.18
C GLY A 9 -6.82 -14.22 0.81
N ARG A 10 -7.71 -13.84 -0.12
CA ARG A 10 -7.23 -13.05 -1.26
C ARG A 10 -6.51 -11.84 -0.63
N PRO A 11 -5.21 -11.61 -0.88
CA PRO A 11 -4.59 -10.37 -0.44
C PRO A 11 -5.47 -9.26 -0.99
N GLN A 12 -6.04 -8.45 -0.10
CA GLN A 12 -6.88 -7.36 -0.58
C GLN A 12 -5.92 -6.44 -1.31
N PRO A 13 -6.13 -6.15 -2.61
CA PRO A 13 -5.31 -5.17 -3.30
C PRO A 13 -5.36 -3.93 -2.44
N ASP A 14 -4.18 -3.38 -2.13
CA ASP A 14 -4.13 -2.13 -1.42
C ASP A 14 -4.95 -1.14 -2.25
N ALA A 15 -5.98 -0.57 -1.64
CA ALA A 15 -7.07 0.10 -2.35
C ALA A 15 -6.58 1.27 -3.23
N ARG A 16 -5.33 1.71 -3.04
CA ARG A 16 -4.68 2.77 -3.79
C ARG A 16 -3.68 2.28 -4.86
N ALA A 17 -2.89 1.22 -4.69
CA ALA A 17 -2.03 0.75 -5.79
C ALA A 17 -2.78 0.02 -6.89
N GLY A 18 -3.88 -0.66 -6.58
CA GLY A 18 -4.69 -1.36 -7.57
C GLY A 18 -5.59 -0.44 -8.42
N ALA A 19 -5.71 0.84 -8.07
CA ALA A 19 -6.57 1.78 -8.79
C ALA A 19 -5.99 2.09 -10.19
N PRO A 20 -6.83 2.25 -11.24
CA PRO A 20 -6.37 2.62 -12.57
C PRO A 20 -5.60 3.95 -12.52
N VAL A 21 -4.58 4.08 -13.37
CA VAL A 21 -3.82 5.33 -13.53
C VAL A 21 -4.77 6.39 -14.08
N ARG A 22 -4.88 7.53 -13.38
CA ARG A 22 -5.67 8.67 -13.84
C ARG A 22 -5.04 9.25 -15.11
N ALA A 23 -5.85 9.76 -16.02
CA ALA A 23 -5.37 10.23 -17.34
C ALA A 23 -4.36 11.38 -17.21
N GLU A 24 -4.44 12.15 -16.13
CA GLU A 24 -3.52 13.26 -15.83
C GLU A 24 -2.21 12.82 -15.16
N THR A 25 -2.12 11.58 -14.68
CA THR A 25 -0.96 11.04 -13.96
C THR A 25 0.11 10.60 -14.94
N ARG A 26 1.27 11.25 -14.88
CA ARG A 26 2.48 10.90 -15.64
C ARG A 26 3.39 9.93 -14.90
N LEU A 27 3.32 9.91 -13.57
CA LEU A 27 4.15 9.07 -12.71
C LEU A 27 3.38 8.66 -11.46
N ARG A 28 3.51 7.39 -11.05
CA ARG A 28 3.00 6.89 -9.77
C ARG A 28 4.16 6.61 -8.82
N LEU A 29 4.10 7.19 -7.63
CA LEU A 29 5.09 7.01 -6.57
C LEU A 29 4.52 6.10 -5.49
N PHE A 30 5.01 4.87 -5.43
CA PHE A 30 4.69 3.96 -4.34
C PHE A 30 5.50 4.31 -3.09
N CYS A 31 4.82 4.52 -1.96
CA CYS A 31 5.47 4.88 -0.71
C CYS A 31 5.37 3.74 0.30
N LEU A 32 6.54 3.19 0.65
CA LEU A 32 6.68 2.12 1.62
C LEU A 32 7.20 2.71 2.94
N PRO A 33 6.47 2.56 4.06
CA PRO A 33 6.91 3.07 5.34
C PRO A 33 8.16 2.31 5.80
N HIS A 34 9.19 3.03 6.24
CA HIS A 34 10.26 2.43 7.01
C HIS A 34 9.74 2.07 8.41
N THR A 35 10.13 0.90 8.94
CA THR A 35 9.71 0.35 10.26
C THR A 35 8.21 -0.02 10.35
N ALA A 36 7.69 -0.25 11.56
CA ALA A 36 6.30 -0.63 11.88
C ALA A 36 5.24 0.45 11.55
N GLY A 37 5.58 1.39 10.68
CA GLY A 37 4.68 2.43 10.19
C GLY A 37 3.64 1.89 9.21
N ASN A 38 2.80 2.80 8.73
CA ASN A 38 1.74 2.51 7.77
C ASN A 38 1.66 3.60 6.69
N ALA A 39 0.73 3.44 5.75
CA ALA A 39 0.47 4.37 4.65
C ALA A 39 0.23 5.83 5.08
N ASP A 40 -0.25 6.10 6.30
CA ASP A 40 -0.61 7.45 6.74
C ASP A 40 0.59 8.40 6.88
N HIS A 41 1.81 7.87 7.00
CA HIS A 41 3.04 8.68 7.00
C HIS A 41 3.17 9.54 5.73
N PHE A 42 2.57 9.11 4.63
CA PHE A 42 2.67 9.78 3.33
C PHE A 42 1.39 10.53 2.96
N ARG A 43 0.37 10.59 3.83
CA ARG A 43 -0.96 11.15 3.49
C ARG A 43 -0.91 12.58 2.94
N HIS A 44 0.03 13.38 3.43
CA HIS A 44 0.16 14.80 3.07
C HIS A 44 1.10 15.04 1.90
N TRP A 45 1.78 14.02 1.39
CA TRP A 45 2.76 14.19 0.31
C TRP A 45 2.09 14.57 -1.00
N GLN A 46 0.88 14.10 -1.27
CA GLN A 46 0.16 14.46 -2.51
C GLN A 46 0.02 15.98 -2.67
N HIS A 47 -0.19 16.72 -1.59
CA HIS A 47 -0.31 18.18 -1.60
C HIS A 47 1.02 18.91 -1.86
N ARG A 48 2.14 18.21 -1.75
CA ARG A 48 3.49 18.75 -1.94
C ARG A 48 4.11 18.33 -3.27
N MET A 49 3.47 17.44 -4.01
CA MET A 49 3.98 16.93 -5.27
C MET A 49 3.55 17.79 -6.46
N PRO A 50 4.40 17.92 -7.49
CA PRO A 50 4.02 18.49 -8.77
C PRO A 50 2.81 17.80 -9.40
N THR A 51 2.08 18.54 -10.24
CA THR A 51 1.00 18.00 -11.06
C THR A 51 1.49 16.84 -11.92
N GLY A 52 0.69 15.77 -11.96
CA GLY A 52 1.01 14.55 -12.71
C GLY A 52 1.78 13.48 -11.93
N ILE A 53 2.11 13.73 -10.66
CA ILE A 53 2.60 12.70 -9.75
C ILE A 53 1.46 12.25 -8.82
N GLU A 54 1.12 10.96 -8.91
CA GLU A 54 0.20 10.31 -7.98
C GLU A 54 1.00 9.66 -6.86
N VAL A 55 0.81 10.13 -5.64
CA VAL A 55 1.37 9.51 -4.43
C VAL A 55 0.46 8.35 -4.03
N THR A 56 1.05 7.16 -3.97
CA THR A 56 0.36 5.92 -3.62
C THR A 56 1.02 5.30 -2.39
N PRO A 57 0.61 5.70 -1.17
CA PRO A 57 1.07 5.07 0.04
C PRO A 57 0.51 3.64 0.15
N VAL A 58 1.37 2.69 0.52
CA VAL A 58 1.02 1.26 0.55
C VAL A 58 1.06 0.75 1.98
N ASP A 59 -0.04 0.14 2.42
CA ASP A 59 -0.05 -0.71 3.60
C ASP A 59 0.46 -2.10 3.23
N LEU A 60 1.47 -2.59 3.96
CA LEU A 60 1.95 -3.96 3.84
C LEU A 60 1.02 -4.92 4.58
N PRO A 61 0.97 -6.22 4.23
CA PRO A 61 0.27 -7.21 5.02
C PRO A 61 0.72 -7.17 6.49
N GLY A 62 -0.23 -7.24 7.42
CA GLY A 62 0.03 -7.08 8.85
C GLY A 62 0.22 -5.63 9.32
N HIS A 63 0.01 -4.62 8.46
CA HIS A 63 0.16 -3.20 8.80
C HIS A 63 -1.08 -2.38 8.40
N GLY A 64 -1.32 -1.27 9.09
CA GLY A 64 -2.35 -0.29 8.74
C GLY A 64 -3.73 -0.91 8.47
N THR A 65 -4.33 -0.57 7.34
CA THR A 65 -5.64 -1.12 6.93
C THR A 65 -5.62 -2.62 6.61
N ARG A 66 -4.42 -3.19 6.42
CA ARG A 66 -4.17 -4.60 6.12
C ARG A 66 -3.61 -5.37 7.33
N LEU A 67 -3.84 -4.87 8.55
CA LEU A 67 -3.39 -5.48 9.80
C LEU A 67 -3.81 -6.95 9.98
N ARG A 68 -4.98 -7.32 9.44
CA ARG A 68 -5.53 -8.69 9.54
C ARG A 68 -5.01 -9.64 8.47
N GLU A 69 -4.25 -9.14 7.50
CA GLU A 69 -3.65 -9.99 6.48
C GLU A 69 -2.41 -10.71 7.05
N PRO A 70 -2.17 -11.96 6.64
CA PRO A 70 -0.99 -12.69 7.06
C PRO A 70 0.28 -12.02 6.52
N LEU A 71 1.34 -12.03 7.32
CA LEU A 71 2.68 -11.67 6.86
C LEU A 71 3.07 -12.62 5.71
N VAL A 72 3.57 -12.06 4.61
CA VAL A 72 4.04 -12.85 3.47
C VAL A 72 5.49 -13.25 3.75
N GLY A 73 5.71 -14.56 3.93
CA GLY A 73 7.01 -15.18 4.19
C GLY A 73 6.97 -16.67 3.88
#